data_AF-A0A497P489-F1
#
_entry.id   AF-A0A497P489-F1
#
_cell.length_a   1.000
_cell.length_b   1.000
_cell.length_c   1.000
_cell.angle_alpha   90.00
_cell.angle_beta   90.00
_cell.angle_gamma   90.00
#
_symmetry.space_group_name_H-M   'P 1'
#
loop_
_entity.id
_entity.type
_entity.pdbx_description
1 polymer ?
#
loop_
_entity_poly.entity_id
_entity_poly.type
_entity_poly.pdbx_seq_one_letter_code
_entity_poly.pdbx_strand_id
1 'polypeptide(L)'
;EGNEDNFLRDLYHTAEKRTEITLDLLKNYEWDFFIVNYDCVDEVQHWFWHYMDSRKNNLNYQKVKKHEKAILKIYQKMDEILKKFLRNLDEKTAVMIVSDHGFGPQYGLIHLNNWLMNLGLLKLKKNLSTKVKFWLFKHGFSPQSLYNLVTKLNLQSLISRRGTGKRERARSVLKKLFLSFSNVDWSKSKAYSFGMSGAIFINLRGREPQGIVEREEYEKIRDFIIKESRKLKNPETKEKIIRRVIKKEEIYSGPCVDMAPDLLIVPMETYSAFGDFEFFSHSLVSPAPQTGFHRMNGVFILKGEGVKRKKTLNNINIIDVVPTILKVMKLPIPSDVDGKVPIEAFEPSYLKLHPILYETVDSSRKPSSTFKWTKEDEKKVKNRLKALGYLG
;
A
#
# COMPACT_ATOMS: atom_id res chain seq x y z
N GLU A 1 20.39 0.51 -9.40
CA GLU A 1 21.78 0.28 -8.97
C GLU A 1 22.70 1.27 -9.67
N GLY A 2 23.73 1.79 -9.00
CA GLY A 2 24.72 2.72 -9.55
C GLY A 2 24.40 4.21 -9.38
N ASN A 3 23.26 4.56 -8.76
CA ASN A 3 22.85 5.95 -8.49
C ASN A 3 22.47 6.17 -7.02
N GLU A 4 22.96 5.31 -6.12
CA GLU A 4 22.57 5.26 -4.72
C GLU A 4 22.88 6.59 -4.00
N ASP A 5 24.07 7.15 -4.21
CA ASP A 5 24.48 8.39 -3.53
C ASP A 5 23.64 9.61 -3.94
N ASN A 6 23.34 9.76 -5.24
CA ASN A 6 22.50 10.85 -5.71
C ASN A 6 21.06 10.66 -5.24
N PHE A 7 20.55 9.43 -5.24
CA PHE A 7 19.23 9.14 -4.69
C PHE A 7 19.14 9.54 -3.21
N LEU A 8 20.12 9.16 -2.39
CA LEU A 8 20.18 9.60 -1.00
C LEU A 8 20.23 11.13 -0.91
N ARG A 9 21.10 11.79 -1.68
CA ARG A 9 21.20 13.26 -1.72
C ARG A 9 19.85 13.91 -2.05
N ASP A 10 19.11 13.36 -3.02
CA ASP A 10 17.79 13.86 -3.41
C ASP A 10 16.76 13.68 -2.28
N LEU A 11 16.79 12.55 -1.57
CA LEU A 11 15.94 12.32 -0.39
C LEU A 11 16.23 13.33 0.73
N TYR A 12 17.51 13.58 1.04
CA TYR A 12 17.93 14.59 2.02
C TYR A 12 17.46 15.98 1.61
N HIS A 13 17.74 16.37 0.36
CA HIS A 13 17.38 17.68 -0.17
C HIS A 13 15.86 17.91 -0.16
N THR A 14 15.09 16.89 -0.55
CA THR A 14 13.62 16.96 -0.55
C THR A 14 13.07 17.11 0.87
N ALA A 15 13.60 16.34 1.83
CA ALA A 15 13.21 16.47 3.24
C ALA A 15 13.55 17.86 3.81
N GLU A 16 14.71 18.42 3.47
CA GLU A 16 15.11 19.76 3.89
C GLU A 16 14.22 20.85 3.30
N LYS A 17 13.98 20.83 1.98
CA LYS A 17 13.10 21.80 1.33
C LYS A 17 11.67 21.71 1.85
N ARG A 18 11.16 20.50 2.08
CA ARG A 18 9.85 20.31 2.71
C ARG A 18 9.80 20.92 4.11
N THR A 19 10.87 20.78 4.89
CA THR A 19 10.97 21.38 6.23
C THR A 19 11.01 22.90 6.18
N GLU A 20 11.82 23.50 5.29
CA GLU A 20 11.90 24.95 5.09
C GLU A 20 10.53 25.54 4.74
N ILE A 21 9.84 24.95 3.75
CA ILE A 21 8.50 25.37 3.33
C ILE A 21 7.51 25.23 4.49
N THR A 22 7.55 24.10 5.22
CA THR A 22 6.63 23.87 6.33
C THR A 22 6.82 24.90 7.44
N LEU A 23 8.07 25.22 7.81
CA LEU A 23 8.35 26.23 8.84
C LEU A 23 7.91 27.63 8.40
N ASP A 24 8.08 27.97 7.12
CA ASP A 24 7.59 29.24 6.58
C ASP A 24 6.06 29.32 6.65
N LEU A 25 5.35 28.24 6.28
CA LEU A 25 3.90 28.16 6.39
C LEU A 25 3.41 28.26 7.84
N LEU A 26 4.05 27.56 8.78
CA LEU A 26 3.72 27.61 10.20
C LEU A 26 3.88 29.01 10.81
N LYS A 27 4.81 29.82 10.26
CA LYS A 27 5.10 31.18 10.73
C LYS A 27 4.19 32.24 10.11
N ASN A 28 3.87 32.09 8.83
CA ASN A 28 3.25 33.16 8.04
C ASN A 28 1.72 33.01 7.88
N TYR A 29 1.14 31.90 8.30
CA TYR A 29 -0.30 31.64 8.20
C TYR A 29 -0.87 31.25 9.57
N GLU A 30 -2.13 31.61 9.81
CA GLU A 30 -2.88 31.09 10.95
C GLU A 30 -3.31 29.64 10.68
N TRP A 31 -3.25 28.79 11.70
CA TRP A 31 -3.61 27.39 11.58
C TRP A 31 -4.14 26.85 12.91
N ASP A 32 -5.20 26.03 12.83
CA ASP A 32 -5.70 25.22 13.94
C ASP A 32 -5.23 23.76 13.83
N PHE A 33 -4.88 23.32 12.62
CA PHE A 33 -4.47 21.96 12.30
C PHE A 33 -3.49 21.92 11.14
N PHE A 34 -2.41 21.16 11.29
CA PHE A 34 -1.36 21.05 10.28
C PHE A 34 -0.90 19.59 10.12
N ILE A 35 -0.80 19.10 8.89
CA ILE A 35 -0.18 17.80 8.57
C ILE A 35 0.95 18.01 7.58
N VAL A 36 2.10 17.44 7.89
CA VAL A 36 3.22 17.28 6.95
C VAL A 36 3.61 15.81 6.86
N ASN A 37 3.77 15.30 5.64
CA ASN A 37 4.22 13.93 5.38
C ASN A 37 5.69 13.94 4.91
N TYR A 38 6.48 12.94 5.31
CA TYR A 38 7.85 12.73 4.86
C TYR A 38 8.01 11.35 4.22
N ASP A 39 8.00 11.32 2.89
CA ASP A 39 8.12 10.12 2.05
C ASP A 39 9.54 9.52 2.01
N CYS A 40 10.56 10.29 2.39
CA CYS A 40 11.95 9.82 2.33
C CYS A 40 12.22 8.59 3.20
N VAL A 41 11.45 8.39 4.27
CA VAL A 41 11.54 7.22 5.16
C VAL A 41 11.04 5.95 4.46
N ASP A 42 9.97 6.05 3.66
CA ASP A 42 9.44 4.94 2.85
C ASP A 42 10.42 4.60 1.71
N GLU A 43 10.83 5.62 0.95
CA GLU A 43 11.70 5.46 -0.21
C GLU A 43 13.06 4.83 0.14
N VAL A 44 13.73 5.32 1.20
CA VAL A 44 15.02 4.74 1.60
C VAL A 44 14.86 3.27 2.01
N GLN A 45 13.77 2.91 2.70
CA GLN A 45 13.56 1.54 3.16
C GLN A 45 13.23 0.60 2.00
N HIS A 46 12.47 1.03 0.98
CA HIS A 46 12.25 0.22 -0.21
C HIS A 46 13.55 -0.15 -0.93
N TRP A 47 14.43 0.84 -1.11
CA TRP A 47 15.60 0.68 -1.99
C TRP A 47 16.88 0.27 -1.27
N PHE A 48 17.05 0.54 0.04
CA PHE A 48 18.32 0.31 0.75
C PHE A 48 18.26 -0.83 1.78
N TRP A 49 17.12 -1.51 1.96
CA TRP A 49 16.98 -2.57 2.98
C TRP A 49 18.03 -3.67 2.86
N HIS A 50 18.36 -4.07 1.62
CA HIS A 50 19.34 -5.11 1.36
C HIS A 50 20.76 -4.78 1.86
N TYR A 51 21.10 -3.50 2.05
CA TYR A 51 22.40 -3.12 2.61
C TYR A 51 22.49 -3.32 4.12
N MET A 52 21.35 -3.39 4.84
CA MET A 52 21.33 -3.68 6.28
C MET A 52 20.89 -5.12 6.60
N ASP A 53 20.35 -5.86 5.63
CA ASP A 53 19.93 -7.26 5.81
C ASP A 53 21.08 -8.24 5.55
N SER A 54 21.68 -8.76 6.61
CA SER A 54 22.80 -9.71 6.58
C SER A 54 22.48 -11.07 5.95
N ARG A 55 21.22 -11.35 5.62
CA ARG A 55 20.78 -12.61 5.01
C ARG A 55 20.91 -12.64 3.48
N LYS A 56 21.18 -11.50 2.82
CA LYS A 56 21.40 -11.40 1.36
C LYS A 56 22.87 -11.09 1.04
N ASN A 57 23.78 -12.03 1.31
CA ASN A 57 25.23 -11.83 1.22
C ASN A 57 25.87 -11.99 -0.18
N ASN A 58 25.13 -11.78 -1.27
CA ASN A 58 25.73 -11.75 -2.63
C ASN A 58 26.09 -10.33 -3.10
N LEU A 59 26.15 -9.37 -2.19
CA LEU A 59 26.43 -7.97 -2.48
C LEU A 59 27.92 -7.65 -2.36
N ASN A 60 28.39 -6.69 -3.18
CA ASN A 60 29.74 -6.17 -3.07
C ASN A 60 29.97 -5.53 -1.69
N TYR A 61 30.95 -6.04 -0.94
CA TYR A 61 31.27 -5.60 0.42
C TYR A 61 31.47 -4.07 0.55
N GLN A 62 32.17 -3.44 -0.40
CA GLN A 62 32.40 -1.99 -0.35
C GLN A 62 31.09 -1.21 -0.51
N LYS A 63 30.17 -1.68 -1.35
CA LYS A 63 28.84 -1.08 -1.49
C LYS A 63 28.01 -1.24 -0.22
N VAL A 64 28.07 -2.41 0.42
CA VAL A 64 27.37 -2.68 1.68
C VAL A 64 27.87 -1.74 2.77
N LYS A 65 29.18 -1.73 3.04
CA LYS A 65 29.79 -0.89 4.06
C LYS A 65 29.46 0.60 3.89
N LYS A 66 29.35 1.08 2.65
CA LYS A 66 28.99 2.47 2.36
C LYS A 66 27.54 2.81 2.72
N HIS A 67 26.61 1.88 2.51
CA HIS A 67 25.17 2.15 2.54
C HIS A 67 24.39 1.42 3.65
N GLU A 68 25.03 0.55 4.44
CA GLU A 68 24.38 -0.22 5.53
C GLU A 68 23.66 0.69 6.55
N LYS A 69 24.14 1.93 6.72
CA LYS A 69 23.55 2.92 7.64
C LYS A 69 22.59 3.90 6.96
N ALA A 70 22.27 3.74 5.67
CA ALA A 70 21.45 4.70 4.93
C ALA A 70 20.09 4.92 5.59
N ILE A 71 19.38 3.84 5.94
CA ILE A 71 18.09 3.90 6.61
C ILE A 71 18.22 4.60 7.97
N LEU A 72 19.20 4.19 8.80
CA LEU A 72 19.46 4.80 10.10
C LEU A 72 19.72 6.31 9.98
N LYS A 73 20.54 6.75 9.02
CA LYS A 73 20.87 8.16 8.82
C LYS A 73 19.66 8.99 8.37
N ILE A 74 18.69 8.41 7.65
CA ILE A 74 17.42 9.09 7.36
C ILE A 74 16.58 9.25 8.62
N TYR A 75 16.47 8.22 9.48
CA TYR A 75 15.79 8.38 10.77
C TYR A 75 16.46 9.44 11.67
N GLN A 76 17.79 9.51 11.71
CA GLN A 76 18.53 10.58 12.40
C GLN A 76 18.19 11.96 11.84
N LYS A 77 18.06 12.07 10.50
CA LYS A 77 17.61 13.32 9.87
C LYS A 77 16.18 13.70 10.25
N MET A 78 15.29 12.72 10.39
CA MET A 78 13.92 12.94 10.86
C MET A 78 13.90 13.44 12.31
N ASP A 79 14.77 12.92 13.18
CA ASP A 79 14.94 13.44 14.54
C ASP A 79 15.42 14.91 14.55
N GLU A 80 16.41 15.26 13.72
CA GLU A 80 16.85 16.65 13.55
C GLU A 80 15.72 17.58 13.06
N ILE A 81 14.90 17.12 12.12
CA ILE A 81 13.76 17.86 11.57
C ILE A 81 12.67 18.03 12.64
N LEU A 82 12.35 16.97 13.39
CA LEU A 82 11.42 17.03 14.51
C LEU A 82 11.87 18.06 15.55
N LYS A 83 13.16 18.10 15.87
CA LYS A 83 13.75 19.11 16.76
C LYS A 83 13.53 20.54 16.24
N LYS A 84 13.61 20.77 14.92
CA LYS A 84 13.33 22.08 14.32
C LYS A 84 11.86 22.47 14.49
N PHE A 85 10.93 21.54 14.26
CA PHE A 85 9.51 21.80 14.48
C PHE A 85 9.21 22.10 15.94
N LEU A 86 9.66 21.26 16.86
CA LEU A 86 9.41 21.44 18.30
C LEU A 86 9.94 22.77 18.86
N ARG A 87 10.96 23.37 18.24
CA ARG A 87 11.49 24.70 18.61
C ARG A 87 10.65 25.87 18.11
N ASN A 88 9.83 25.66 17.09
CA ASN A 88 9.00 26.68 16.46
C ASN A 88 7.51 26.53 16.79
N LEU A 89 7.14 25.52 17.58
CA LEU A 89 5.78 25.32 18.10
C LEU A 89 5.72 25.76 19.56
N ASP A 90 4.59 26.33 19.96
CA ASP A 90 4.36 26.67 21.36
C ASP A 90 4.10 25.42 22.22
N GLU A 91 4.07 25.61 23.55
CA GLU A 91 3.84 24.50 24.49
C GLU A 91 2.39 23.96 24.44
N LYS A 92 1.45 24.74 23.93
CA LYS A 92 0.03 24.39 23.83
C LYS A 92 -0.27 23.51 22.62
N THR A 93 0.60 23.56 21.61
CA THR A 93 0.48 22.77 20.38
C THR A 93 0.69 21.28 20.69
N ALA A 94 -0.33 20.49 20.40
CA ALA A 94 -0.21 19.05 20.40
C ALA A 94 0.55 18.58 19.15
N VAL A 95 1.43 17.61 19.33
CA VAL A 95 2.23 17.00 18.26
C VAL A 95 1.93 15.51 18.23
N MET A 96 1.55 15.03 17.06
CA MET A 96 1.31 13.60 16.81
C MET A 96 2.24 13.14 15.68
N ILE A 97 2.94 12.03 15.88
CA ILE A 97 3.74 11.36 14.86
C ILE A 97 3.05 10.03 14.57
N VAL A 98 2.69 9.83 13.30
CA VAL A 98 1.99 8.65 12.83
C VAL A 98 2.72 8.12 11.61
N SER A 99 2.92 6.80 11.55
CA SER A 99 3.27 6.09 10.33
C SER A 99 2.03 5.34 9.85
N ASP A 100 1.74 5.44 8.56
CA ASP A 100 0.66 4.68 7.91
C ASP A 100 0.95 3.17 7.87
N HIS A 101 2.22 2.79 7.87
CA HIS A 101 2.69 1.41 7.97
C HIS A 101 4.07 1.30 8.60
N GLY A 102 4.47 0.08 8.97
CA GLY A 102 5.86 -0.29 9.27
C GLY A 102 6.63 -0.75 8.03
N PHE A 103 7.80 -1.33 8.27
CA PHE A 103 8.65 -1.85 7.20
C PHE A 103 9.43 -3.11 7.60
N GLY A 104 9.80 -3.89 6.60
CA GLY A 104 10.63 -5.08 6.79
C GLY A 104 11.25 -5.58 5.48
N PRO A 105 12.06 -6.66 5.54
CA PRO A 105 12.72 -7.21 4.36
C PRO A 105 11.73 -7.76 3.33
N GLN A 106 12.12 -7.68 2.06
CA GLN A 106 11.35 -8.20 0.93
C GLN A 106 12.22 -9.14 0.09
N TYR A 107 11.80 -10.40 0.01
CA TYR A 107 12.52 -11.46 -0.68
C TYR A 107 11.87 -11.84 -2.00
N GLY A 108 10.54 -11.77 -2.10
CA GLY A 108 9.85 -12.10 -3.33
C GLY A 108 8.44 -11.57 -3.46
N LEU A 109 8.00 -11.51 -4.72
CA LEU A 109 6.67 -11.13 -5.16
C LEU A 109 5.86 -12.39 -5.47
N ILE A 110 4.65 -12.49 -4.93
CA ILE A 110 3.70 -13.58 -5.18
C ILE A 110 2.74 -13.19 -6.31
N HIS A 111 2.64 -14.05 -7.33
CA HIS A 111 1.79 -13.86 -8.51
C HIS A 111 0.51 -14.69 -8.40
N LEU A 112 -0.51 -14.15 -7.74
CA LEU A 112 -1.75 -14.88 -7.42
C LEU A 112 -2.55 -15.30 -8.66
N ASN A 113 -2.56 -14.52 -9.73
CA ASN A 113 -3.27 -14.92 -10.96
C ASN A 113 -2.64 -16.16 -11.62
N ASN A 114 -1.32 -16.34 -11.54
CA ASN A 114 -0.67 -17.57 -12.00
C ASN A 114 -1.13 -18.78 -11.20
N TRP A 115 -1.23 -18.61 -9.88
CA TRP A 115 -1.73 -19.65 -9.00
C TRP A 115 -3.21 -19.98 -9.28
N LEU A 116 -4.08 -18.98 -9.42
CA LEU A 116 -5.49 -19.16 -9.76
C LEU A 116 -5.68 -19.82 -11.14
N MET A 117 -4.81 -19.54 -12.11
CA MET A 117 -4.78 -20.26 -13.39
C MET A 117 -4.44 -21.73 -13.21
N ASN A 118 -3.43 -22.05 -12.39
CA ASN A 118 -3.00 -23.42 -12.12
C ASN A 118 -4.08 -24.23 -11.39
N LEU A 119 -4.85 -23.60 -10.49
CA LEU A 119 -6.04 -24.21 -9.89
C LEU A 119 -7.22 -24.33 -10.86
N GLY A 120 -7.12 -23.73 -12.04
CA GLY A 120 -8.20 -23.69 -13.02
C GLY A 120 -9.34 -22.73 -12.69
N LEU A 121 -9.17 -21.85 -11.70
CA LEU A 121 -10.14 -20.83 -11.33
C LEU A 121 -10.09 -19.59 -12.24
N LEU A 122 -8.94 -19.32 -12.86
CA LEU A 122 -8.79 -18.28 -13.88
C LEU A 122 -8.47 -18.93 -15.24
N LYS A 123 -9.24 -18.59 -16.28
CA LYS A 123 -9.12 -19.19 -17.61
C LYS A 123 -8.79 -18.13 -18.65
N LEU A 124 -7.92 -18.50 -19.60
CA LEU A 124 -7.58 -17.65 -20.75
C LEU A 124 -8.47 -17.99 -21.95
N LYS A 125 -8.68 -17.00 -22.82
CA LYS A 125 -9.39 -17.17 -24.10
C LYS A 125 -8.65 -18.19 -24.99
N LYS A 126 -9.40 -18.98 -25.75
CA LYS A 126 -8.85 -20.04 -26.63
C LYS A 126 -8.39 -19.54 -28.02
N ASN A 127 -8.41 -18.24 -28.28
CA ASN A 127 -7.99 -17.68 -29.57
C ASN A 127 -6.46 -17.73 -29.76
N LEU A 128 -6.02 -17.70 -31.03
CA LEU A 128 -4.61 -17.88 -31.40
C LEU A 128 -3.70 -16.84 -30.73
N SER A 129 -4.08 -15.56 -30.75
CA SER A 129 -3.31 -14.47 -30.12
C SER A 129 -3.05 -14.73 -28.63
N THR A 130 -4.06 -15.18 -27.89
CA THR A 130 -3.93 -15.50 -26.46
C THR A 130 -3.05 -16.72 -26.25
N LYS A 131 -3.20 -17.77 -27.07
CA LYS A 131 -2.35 -18.97 -27.00
C LYS A 131 -0.88 -18.63 -27.23
N VAL A 132 -0.57 -17.81 -28.24
CA VAL A 132 0.80 -17.37 -28.54
C VAL A 132 1.37 -16.55 -27.38
N LYS A 133 0.62 -15.55 -26.88
CA LYS A 133 1.05 -14.74 -25.72
C LYS A 133 1.30 -15.59 -24.48
N PHE A 134 0.42 -16.54 -24.19
CA PHE A 134 0.57 -17.42 -23.03
C PHE A 134 1.78 -18.35 -23.19
N TRP A 135 2.01 -18.88 -24.39
CA TRP A 135 3.20 -19.67 -24.68
C TRP A 135 4.48 -18.85 -24.46
N LEU A 136 4.55 -17.63 -25.02
CA LEU A 136 5.67 -16.70 -24.81
C LEU A 136 5.88 -16.40 -23.32
N PHE A 137 4.80 -16.10 -22.60
CA PHE A 137 4.82 -15.84 -21.16
C PHE A 137 5.40 -17.02 -20.37
N LYS A 138 4.95 -18.25 -20.65
CA LYS A 138 5.49 -19.47 -20.03
C LYS A 138 6.98 -19.69 -20.29
N HIS A 139 7.51 -19.17 -21.39
CA HIS A 139 8.94 -19.24 -21.74
C HIS A 139 9.71 -17.97 -21.34
N GLY A 140 9.18 -17.19 -20.39
CA GLY A 140 9.89 -16.08 -19.78
C GLY A 140 9.62 -14.71 -20.39
N PHE A 141 8.96 -14.62 -21.55
CA PHE A 141 8.62 -13.33 -22.17
C PHE A 141 7.52 -12.63 -21.37
N SER A 142 7.95 -11.73 -20.48
CA SER A 142 7.09 -11.13 -19.47
C SER A 142 7.49 -9.67 -19.20
N PRO A 143 6.60 -8.87 -18.59
CA PRO A 143 6.97 -7.54 -18.13
C PRO A 143 8.21 -7.53 -17.23
N GLN A 144 8.36 -8.54 -16.35
CA GLN A 144 9.56 -8.71 -15.50
C GLN A 144 10.84 -8.87 -16.32
N SER A 145 10.85 -9.71 -17.36
CA SER A 145 12.05 -9.91 -18.18
C SER A 145 12.47 -8.64 -18.90
N LEU A 146 11.48 -7.85 -19.38
CA LEU A 146 11.74 -6.55 -19.97
C LEU A 146 12.30 -5.55 -18.93
N TYR A 147 11.71 -5.49 -17.74
CA TYR A 147 12.20 -4.65 -16.65
C TYR A 147 13.65 -4.99 -16.29
N ASN A 148 13.97 -6.28 -16.16
CA ASN A 148 15.31 -6.75 -15.85
C ASN A 148 16.31 -6.37 -16.94
N LEU A 149 15.93 -6.49 -18.22
CA LEU A 149 16.77 -6.10 -19.35
C LEU A 149 17.06 -4.58 -19.33
N VAL A 150 16.02 -3.76 -19.19
CA VAL A 150 16.19 -2.30 -19.16
C VAL A 150 17.03 -1.87 -17.96
N THR A 151 16.88 -2.56 -16.82
CA THR A 151 17.68 -2.32 -15.62
C THR A 151 19.14 -2.70 -15.85
N LYS A 152 19.40 -3.88 -16.43
CA LYS A 152 20.75 -4.35 -16.74
C LYS A 152 21.50 -3.43 -17.72
N LEU A 153 20.77 -2.81 -18.65
CA LEU A 153 21.33 -1.87 -19.63
C LEU A 153 21.47 -0.44 -19.11
N ASN A 154 21.15 -0.17 -17.85
CA ASN A 154 21.13 1.18 -17.27
C ASN A 154 20.23 2.18 -18.01
N LEU A 155 19.17 1.68 -18.65
CA LEU A 155 18.22 2.45 -19.44
C LEU A 155 16.97 2.80 -18.62
N GLN A 156 17.04 2.76 -17.29
CA GLN A 156 15.90 3.04 -16.41
C GLN A 156 15.37 4.47 -16.64
N SER A 157 16.22 5.43 -17.01
CA SER A 157 15.82 6.80 -17.36
C SER A 157 14.82 6.88 -18.53
N LEU A 158 14.70 5.83 -19.35
CA LEU A 158 13.71 5.72 -20.42
C LEU A 158 12.32 5.35 -19.91
N ILE A 159 12.22 4.60 -18.81
CA ILE A 159 10.97 4.15 -18.18
C ILE A 159 10.60 5.00 -16.94
N SER A 160 11.58 5.64 -16.29
CA SER A 160 11.40 6.46 -15.08
C SER A 160 10.88 7.89 -15.36
N ARG A 161 10.35 8.17 -16.55
CA ARG A 161 9.99 9.54 -16.93
C ARG A 161 8.71 10.03 -16.26
N ARG A 162 8.83 11.21 -15.63
CA ARG A 162 7.81 12.01 -14.95
C ARG A 162 6.66 12.38 -15.90
N GLY A 163 5.43 12.08 -15.49
CA GLY A 163 4.19 12.45 -16.19
C GLY A 163 3.21 11.29 -16.36
N THR A 164 2.00 11.45 -15.86
CA THR A 164 1.03 10.35 -15.70
C THR A 164 0.36 9.90 -16.99
N GLY A 165 0.14 10.83 -17.94
CA GLY A 165 -0.34 10.48 -19.28
C GLY A 165 0.63 9.61 -20.09
N LYS A 166 1.95 9.72 -19.85
CA LYS A 166 2.95 8.84 -20.49
C LYS A 166 2.99 7.44 -19.86
N ARG A 167 2.73 7.34 -18.55
CA ARG A 167 2.61 6.06 -17.82
C ARG A 167 1.40 5.24 -18.31
N GLU A 168 0.24 5.86 -18.51
CA GLU A 168 -0.94 5.17 -19.05
C GLU A 168 -0.73 4.65 -20.47
N ARG A 169 -0.14 5.47 -21.34
CA ARG A 169 0.18 5.06 -22.71
C ARG A 169 1.15 3.87 -22.70
N ALA A 170 2.18 3.93 -21.86
CA ALA A 170 3.12 2.82 -21.68
C ALA A 170 2.38 1.56 -21.17
N ARG A 171 1.52 1.68 -20.16
CA ARG A 171 0.74 0.56 -19.61
C ARG A 171 -0.20 -0.05 -20.65
N SER A 172 -0.85 0.76 -21.48
CA SER A 172 -1.70 0.28 -22.59
C SER A 172 -0.88 -0.50 -23.64
N VAL A 173 0.31 0.00 -24.01
CA VAL A 173 1.23 -0.72 -24.90
C VAL A 173 1.68 -2.04 -24.27
N LEU A 174 2.07 -2.03 -22.99
CA LEU A 174 2.44 -3.25 -22.26
C LEU A 174 1.29 -4.26 -22.21
N LYS A 175 0.05 -3.83 -21.95
CA LYS A 175 -1.15 -4.69 -21.96
C LYS A 175 -1.44 -5.28 -23.34
N LYS A 176 -1.12 -4.56 -24.42
CA LYS A 176 -1.22 -5.06 -25.80
C LYS A 176 -0.12 -6.05 -26.14
N LEU A 177 1.11 -5.83 -25.67
CA LEU A 177 2.26 -6.67 -25.95
C LEU A 177 2.24 -7.98 -25.13
N PHE A 178 2.01 -7.87 -23.82
CA PHE A 178 2.08 -8.97 -22.88
C PHE A 178 0.70 -9.59 -22.59
N LEU A 179 0.72 -10.70 -21.84
CA LEU A 179 -0.49 -11.31 -21.28
C LEU A 179 -1.12 -10.34 -20.27
N SER A 180 -2.44 -10.12 -20.38
CA SER A 180 -3.18 -9.21 -19.51
C SER A 180 -4.62 -9.70 -19.32
N PHE A 181 -5.42 -8.99 -18.51
CA PHE A 181 -6.86 -9.27 -18.37
C PHE A 181 -7.65 -9.24 -19.68
N SER A 182 -7.16 -8.59 -20.74
CA SER A 182 -7.79 -8.66 -22.06
C SER A 182 -7.80 -10.09 -22.65
N ASN A 183 -6.89 -10.93 -22.19
CA ASN A 183 -6.72 -12.34 -22.59
C ASN A 183 -7.51 -13.32 -21.70
N VAL A 184 -8.11 -12.86 -20.60
CA VAL A 184 -8.91 -13.69 -19.69
C VAL A 184 -10.29 -13.96 -20.29
N ASP A 185 -10.75 -15.20 -20.19
CA ASP A 185 -12.11 -15.62 -20.51
C ASP A 185 -12.95 -15.56 -19.23
N TRP A 186 -13.58 -14.40 -19.00
CA TRP A 186 -14.36 -14.14 -17.80
C TRP A 186 -15.57 -15.07 -17.68
N SER A 187 -16.20 -15.44 -18.80
CA SER A 187 -17.29 -16.42 -18.85
C SER A 187 -16.90 -17.84 -18.40
N LYS A 188 -15.60 -18.10 -18.19
CA LYS A 188 -15.09 -19.38 -17.68
C LYS A 188 -14.21 -19.25 -16.45
N SER A 189 -14.06 -18.04 -15.91
CA SER A 189 -13.20 -17.76 -14.76
C SER A 189 -14.05 -17.57 -13.51
N LYS A 190 -13.78 -18.34 -12.46
CA LYS A 190 -14.49 -18.29 -11.18
C LYS A 190 -13.87 -17.31 -10.18
N ALA A 191 -12.56 -17.06 -10.27
CA ALA A 191 -11.87 -16.13 -9.38
C ALA A 191 -10.69 -15.44 -10.07
N TYR A 192 -10.34 -14.25 -9.59
CA TYR A 192 -9.21 -13.45 -10.07
C TYR A 192 -8.59 -12.64 -8.94
N SER A 193 -7.33 -12.27 -9.07
CA SER A 193 -6.65 -11.34 -8.16
C SER A 193 -6.42 -10.02 -8.87
N PHE A 194 -6.78 -8.93 -8.21
CA PHE A 194 -6.66 -7.57 -8.74
C PHE A 194 -6.33 -6.59 -7.62
N GLY A 195 -5.48 -5.60 -7.92
CA GLY A 195 -5.01 -4.63 -6.95
C GLY A 195 -3.87 -5.15 -6.09
N MET A 196 -3.43 -4.31 -5.14
CA MET A 196 -2.33 -4.63 -4.23
C MET A 196 -2.82 -5.49 -3.05
N SER A 197 -1.88 -5.94 -2.20
CA SER A 197 -2.18 -6.55 -0.90
C SER A 197 -2.93 -7.89 -0.93
N GLY A 198 -2.82 -8.63 -2.02
CA GLY A 198 -3.26 -10.03 -2.08
C GLY A 198 -4.77 -10.20 -2.22
N ALA A 199 -5.45 -9.19 -2.72
CA ALA A 199 -6.89 -9.21 -2.98
C ALA A 199 -7.29 -10.28 -4.01
N ILE A 200 -8.28 -11.08 -3.67
CA ILE A 200 -8.94 -12.07 -4.55
C ILE A 200 -10.43 -11.76 -4.58
N PHE A 201 -10.96 -11.74 -5.80
CA PHE A 201 -12.37 -11.59 -6.11
C PHE A 201 -12.92 -12.87 -6.72
N ILE A 202 -14.12 -13.24 -6.32
CA ILE A 202 -14.95 -14.27 -6.92
C ILE A 202 -15.78 -13.60 -8.02
N ASN A 203 -15.81 -14.21 -9.20
CA ASN A 203 -16.60 -13.74 -10.33
C ASN A 203 -18.08 -14.13 -10.15
N LEU A 204 -18.73 -13.49 -9.18
CA LEU A 204 -20.06 -13.77 -8.66
C LEU A 204 -21.14 -13.23 -9.62
N ARG A 205 -22.13 -14.06 -9.91
CA ARG A 205 -23.26 -13.66 -10.76
C ARG A 205 -24.03 -12.50 -10.12
N GLY A 206 -24.31 -11.47 -10.93
CA GLY A 206 -25.05 -10.28 -10.51
C GLY A 206 -24.21 -9.21 -9.83
N ARG A 207 -22.95 -9.49 -9.47
CA ARG A 207 -21.98 -8.49 -8.98
C ARG A 207 -20.97 -8.14 -10.07
N GLU A 208 -20.34 -9.15 -10.67
CA GLU A 208 -19.41 -8.95 -11.78
C GLU A 208 -20.13 -8.97 -13.14
N PRO A 209 -19.70 -8.15 -14.14
CA PRO A 209 -20.37 -8.05 -15.44
C PRO A 209 -20.50 -9.37 -16.21
N GLN A 210 -19.54 -10.29 -16.02
CA GLN A 210 -19.54 -11.64 -16.61
C GLN A 210 -19.46 -12.70 -15.50
N GLY A 211 -20.11 -12.43 -14.36
CA GLY A 211 -20.17 -13.33 -13.22
C GLY A 211 -20.78 -14.68 -13.58
N ILE A 212 -20.10 -15.76 -13.16
CA ILE A 212 -20.51 -17.14 -13.45
C ILE A 212 -20.68 -18.00 -12.20
N VAL A 213 -20.18 -17.54 -11.05
CA VAL A 213 -20.31 -18.26 -9.79
C VAL A 213 -21.68 -17.92 -9.21
N GLU A 214 -22.51 -18.94 -8.97
CA GLU A 214 -23.79 -18.76 -8.28
C GLU A 214 -23.58 -18.50 -6.79
N ARG A 215 -24.57 -17.90 -6.11
CA ARG A 215 -24.48 -17.61 -4.67
C ARG A 215 -24.27 -18.86 -3.83
N GLU A 216 -24.83 -19.99 -4.25
CA GLU A 216 -24.73 -21.30 -3.59
C GLU A 216 -23.32 -21.93 -3.73
N GLU A 217 -22.55 -21.50 -4.72
CA GLU A 217 -21.15 -21.91 -4.93
C GLU A 217 -20.14 -20.97 -4.26
N TYR A 218 -20.53 -19.73 -3.94
CA TYR A 218 -19.64 -18.67 -3.49
C TYR A 218 -18.75 -19.09 -2.30
N GLU A 219 -19.35 -19.59 -1.21
CA GLU A 219 -18.59 -20.03 -0.04
C GLU A 219 -17.73 -21.26 -0.34
N LYS A 220 -18.22 -22.20 -1.18
CA LYS A 220 -17.43 -23.38 -1.58
C LYS A 220 -16.15 -22.98 -2.30
N ILE A 221 -16.22 -21.97 -3.18
CA ILE A 221 -15.04 -21.45 -3.89
C ILE A 221 -14.10 -20.73 -2.93
N ARG A 222 -14.62 -19.90 -2.01
CA ARG A 222 -13.78 -19.22 -1.00
C ARG A 222 -13.03 -20.21 -0.14
N ASP A 223 -13.72 -21.21 0.40
CA ASP A 223 -13.13 -22.23 1.26
C ASP A 223 -12.12 -23.10 0.51
N PHE A 224 -12.37 -23.40 -0.76
CA PHE A 224 -11.40 -24.06 -1.63
C PHE A 224 -10.12 -23.22 -1.80
N ILE A 225 -10.24 -21.94 -2.12
CA ILE A 225 -9.09 -21.02 -2.25
C ILE A 225 -8.32 -20.93 -0.92
N ILE A 226 -9.02 -20.79 0.21
CA ILE A 226 -8.40 -20.77 1.55
C ILE A 226 -7.61 -22.07 1.78
N LYS A 227 -8.21 -23.22 1.53
CA LYS A 227 -7.56 -24.53 1.71
C LYS A 227 -6.30 -24.68 0.83
N GLU A 228 -6.40 -24.36 -0.46
CA GLU A 228 -5.26 -24.47 -1.38
C GLU A 228 -4.16 -23.45 -1.09
N SER A 229 -4.52 -22.25 -0.61
CA SER A 229 -3.54 -21.20 -0.26
C SER A 229 -2.56 -21.65 0.82
N ARG A 230 -3.02 -22.51 1.75
CA ARG A 230 -2.21 -23.04 2.85
C ARG A 230 -1.08 -23.95 2.37
N LYS A 231 -1.21 -24.50 1.15
CA LYS A 231 -0.21 -25.39 0.54
C LYS A 231 0.87 -24.62 -0.23
N LEU A 232 0.69 -23.32 -0.44
CA LEU A 232 1.63 -22.51 -1.20
C LEU A 232 2.98 -22.41 -0.49
N LYS A 233 4.02 -22.78 -1.23
CA LYS A 233 5.43 -22.69 -0.83
C LYS A 233 6.22 -22.00 -1.94
N ASN A 234 7.32 -21.37 -1.56
CA ASN A 234 8.29 -20.87 -2.52
C ASN A 234 8.83 -22.09 -3.30
N PRO A 235 8.75 -22.11 -4.64
CA PRO A 235 9.22 -23.26 -5.42
C PRO A 235 10.71 -23.58 -5.25
N GLU A 236 11.53 -22.55 -5.00
CA GLU A 236 12.98 -22.67 -4.84
C GLU A 236 13.34 -23.03 -3.39
N THR A 237 12.90 -22.24 -2.42
CA THR A 237 13.31 -22.42 -1.00
C THR A 237 12.45 -23.41 -0.22
N LYS A 238 11.29 -23.82 -0.77
CA LYS A 238 10.26 -24.65 -0.12
C LYS A 238 9.63 -24.03 1.14
N GLU A 239 9.97 -22.78 1.47
CA GLU A 239 9.39 -22.07 2.60
C GLU A 239 7.92 -21.75 2.38
N LYS A 240 7.15 -21.66 3.47
CA LYS A 240 5.77 -21.18 3.44
C LYS A 240 5.75 -19.72 3.01
N ILE A 241 4.85 -19.35 2.09
CA ILE A 241 4.74 -17.96 1.61
C ILE A 241 3.46 -17.24 2.03
N ILE A 242 2.46 -17.97 2.53
CA ILE A 242 1.19 -17.40 3.03
C ILE A 242 1.12 -17.51 4.55
N ARG A 243 0.90 -16.37 5.22
CA ARG A 243 0.68 -16.30 6.68
C ARG A 243 -0.75 -16.73 7.02
N ARG A 244 -1.74 -16.01 6.47
CA ARG A 244 -3.17 -16.30 6.63
C ARG A 244 -3.98 -15.83 5.41
N VAL A 245 -5.25 -16.19 5.39
CA VAL A 245 -6.24 -15.62 4.47
C VAL A 245 -7.35 -15.02 5.32
N ILE A 246 -7.80 -13.81 4.97
CA ILE A 246 -8.87 -13.09 5.67
C ILE A 246 -10.09 -13.04 4.75
N LYS A 247 -11.26 -13.43 5.27
CA LYS A 247 -12.56 -13.20 4.64
C LYS A 247 -12.97 -11.73 4.82
N LYS A 248 -13.56 -11.10 3.80
CA LYS A 248 -13.90 -9.67 3.82
C LYS A 248 -14.69 -9.24 5.06
N GLU A 249 -15.61 -10.10 5.51
CA GLU A 249 -16.50 -9.86 6.64
C GLU A 249 -15.76 -9.86 7.99
N GLU A 250 -14.51 -10.33 8.05
CA GLU A 250 -13.69 -10.27 9.27
C GLU A 250 -13.15 -8.87 9.56
N ILE A 251 -13.02 -8.00 8.56
CA ILE A 251 -12.37 -6.68 8.71
C ILE A 251 -13.09 -5.52 8.03
N TYR A 252 -14.05 -5.80 7.15
CA TYR A 252 -14.84 -4.79 6.45
C TYR A 252 -16.30 -4.90 6.85
N SER A 253 -16.94 -3.75 7.00
CA SER A 253 -18.38 -3.62 7.26
C SER A 253 -18.92 -2.36 6.58
N GLY A 254 -20.22 -2.13 6.69
CA GLY A 254 -20.87 -0.94 6.14
C GLY A 254 -21.31 -1.07 4.67
N PRO A 255 -21.81 0.03 4.08
CA PRO A 255 -22.58 0.02 2.82
C PRO A 255 -21.74 -0.36 1.58
N CYS A 256 -20.41 -0.33 1.69
CA CYS A 256 -19.49 -0.59 0.59
C CYS A 256 -18.83 -1.98 0.66
N VAL A 257 -19.19 -2.83 1.63
CA VAL A 257 -18.57 -4.14 1.84
C VAL A 257 -18.67 -5.07 0.62
N ASP A 258 -19.67 -4.88 -0.24
CA ASP A 258 -19.83 -5.67 -1.46
C ASP A 258 -18.79 -5.35 -2.53
N MET A 259 -18.14 -4.18 -2.46
CA MET A 259 -17.03 -3.80 -3.34
C MET A 259 -15.66 -4.30 -2.83
N ALA A 260 -15.59 -4.77 -1.58
CA ALA A 260 -14.35 -5.26 -1.01
C ALA A 260 -13.92 -6.60 -1.65
N PRO A 261 -12.60 -6.91 -1.69
CA PRO A 261 -12.12 -8.23 -2.12
C PRO A 261 -12.71 -9.32 -1.25
N ASP A 262 -13.19 -10.42 -1.84
CA ASP A 262 -13.81 -11.52 -1.11
C ASP A 262 -12.84 -12.24 -0.17
N LEU A 263 -11.56 -12.27 -0.54
CA LEU A 263 -10.47 -12.80 0.27
C LEU A 263 -9.25 -11.87 0.16
N LEU A 264 -8.54 -11.73 1.28
CA LEU A 264 -7.20 -11.12 1.31
C LEU A 264 -6.17 -12.20 1.67
N ILE A 265 -5.28 -12.48 0.74
CA ILE A 265 -4.11 -13.33 0.98
C ILE A 265 -3.07 -12.49 1.71
N VAL A 266 -2.81 -12.82 2.98
CA VAL A 266 -1.76 -12.18 3.78
C VAL A 266 -0.47 -13.01 3.65
N PRO A 267 0.56 -12.51 2.95
CA PRO A 267 1.82 -13.23 2.81
C PRO A 267 2.58 -13.34 4.13
N MET A 268 3.57 -14.22 4.17
CA MET A 268 4.63 -14.14 5.18
C MET A 268 5.37 -12.81 5.05
N GLU A 269 5.93 -12.31 6.14
CA GLU A 269 6.49 -10.95 6.19
C GLU A 269 7.54 -10.69 5.11
N THR A 270 8.32 -11.69 4.72
CA THR A 270 9.35 -11.56 3.68
C THR A 270 8.84 -11.55 2.24
N TYR A 271 7.53 -11.58 2.04
CA TYR A 271 6.89 -11.60 0.72
C TYR A 271 5.79 -10.55 0.63
N SER A 272 5.47 -10.14 -0.60
CA SER A 272 4.25 -9.37 -0.88
C SER A 272 3.52 -9.92 -2.11
N ALA A 273 2.21 -9.72 -2.17
CA ALA A 273 1.43 -10.07 -3.36
C ALA A 273 1.50 -8.92 -4.37
N PHE A 274 1.91 -9.22 -5.60
CA PHE A 274 2.12 -8.20 -6.63
C PHE A 274 0.82 -7.84 -7.34
N GLY A 275 0.51 -6.53 -7.37
CA GLY A 275 -0.75 -6.00 -7.90
C GLY A 275 -0.63 -5.06 -9.10
N ASP A 276 0.57 -4.56 -9.42
CA ASP A 276 0.71 -3.50 -10.43
C ASP A 276 0.51 -3.99 -11.87
N PHE A 277 0.74 -5.28 -12.11
CA PHE A 277 0.50 -5.91 -13.40
C PHE A 277 0.02 -7.34 -13.20
N GLU A 278 -1.08 -7.69 -13.89
CA GLU A 278 -1.87 -8.88 -13.58
C GLU A 278 -1.10 -10.19 -13.86
N PHE A 279 -0.16 -10.14 -14.81
CA PHE A 279 0.75 -11.22 -15.20
C PHE A 279 2.18 -10.68 -15.37
N PHE A 280 2.81 -10.26 -14.26
CA PHE A 280 4.13 -9.63 -14.29
C PHE A 280 5.29 -10.61 -14.53
N SER A 281 5.26 -11.74 -13.84
CA SER A 281 6.19 -12.87 -14.01
C SER A 281 5.40 -14.13 -14.27
N HIS A 282 5.99 -15.11 -14.94
CA HIS A 282 5.40 -16.43 -15.19
C HIS A 282 5.55 -17.39 -14.00
N SER A 283 6.46 -17.09 -13.08
CA SER A 283 6.67 -17.86 -11.86
C SER A 283 5.60 -17.57 -10.81
N LEU A 284 5.40 -18.49 -9.86
CA LEU A 284 4.57 -18.24 -8.68
C LEU A 284 5.18 -17.16 -7.78
N VAL A 285 6.49 -17.23 -7.60
CA VAL A 285 7.29 -16.26 -6.85
C VAL A 285 8.38 -15.72 -7.77
N SER A 286 8.62 -14.41 -7.75
CA SER A 286 9.76 -13.79 -8.44
C SER A 286 10.55 -12.88 -7.50
N PRO A 287 11.82 -12.59 -7.80
CA PRO A 287 12.57 -11.58 -7.07
C PRO A 287 11.85 -10.22 -7.10
N ALA A 288 11.79 -9.56 -5.96
CA ALA A 288 11.25 -8.21 -5.85
C ALA A 288 12.33 -7.18 -6.25
N PRO A 289 12.00 -6.16 -7.08
CA PRO A 289 12.90 -5.05 -7.36
C PRO A 289 13.23 -4.22 -6.11
N GLN A 290 12.22 -4.01 -5.25
CA GLN A 290 12.38 -3.39 -3.95
C GLN A 290 12.77 -4.43 -2.91
N THR A 291 13.67 -4.06 -2.01
CA THR A 291 14.29 -4.96 -1.03
C THR A 291 13.73 -4.80 0.38
N GLY A 292 13.04 -3.69 0.65
CA GLY A 292 12.15 -3.52 1.79
C GLY A 292 10.70 -3.35 1.33
N PHE A 293 9.75 -3.72 2.18
CA PHE A 293 8.32 -3.54 1.91
C PHE A 293 7.52 -3.32 3.20
N HIS A 294 6.28 -2.88 3.06
CA HIS A 294 5.40 -2.45 4.14
C HIS A 294 5.09 -3.55 5.18
N ARG A 295 4.81 -3.15 6.42
CA ARG A 295 4.35 -3.99 7.54
C ARG A 295 3.16 -3.37 8.26
N MET A 296 2.40 -4.18 8.99
CA MET A 296 1.23 -3.70 9.73
C MET A 296 1.57 -2.76 10.90
N ASN A 297 2.72 -2.94 11.55
CA ASN A 297 3.06 -2.21 12.76
C ASN A 297 3.88 -0.96 12.43
N GLY A 298 3.25 0.21 12.48
CA GLY A 298 3.88 1.52 12.32
C GLY A 298 4.34 2.16 13.64
N VAL A 299 4.55 3.47 13.59
CA VAL A 299 4.92 4.32 14.74
C VAL A 299 3.73 5.20 15.11
N PHE A 300 3.47 5.32 16.41
CA PHE A 300 2.51 6.29 16.96
C PHE A 300 3.14 6.97 18.18
N ILE A 301 3.20 8.30 18.17
CA ILE A 301 3.66 9.13 19.29
C ILE A 301 2.70 10.29 19.44
N LEU A 302 2.29 10.60 20.66
CA LEU A 302 1.45 11.73 20.99
C LEU A 302 2.09 12.56 22.12
N LYS A 303 2.16 13.87 21.92
CA LYS A 303 2.55 14.87 22.92
C LYS A 303 1.50 15.98 22.92
N GLY A 304 1.01 16.38 24.08
CA GLY A 304 0.06 17.48 24.20
C GLY A 304 -0.47 17.66 25.62
N GLU A 305 -1.35 18.65 25.78
CA GLU A 305 -2.07 18.89 27.04
C GLU A 305 -2.82 17.61 27.48
N GLY A 306 -2.69 17.24 28.75
CA GLY A 306 -3.40 16.08 29.31
C GLY A 306 -2.89 14.70 28.87
N VAL A 307 -1.86 14.62 28.03
CA VAL A 307 -1.28 13.35 27.58
C VAL A 307 -0.29 12.82 28.63
N LYS A 308 -0.42 11.54 28.99
CA LYS A 308 0.47 10.88 29.95
C LYS A 308 1.90 10.84 29.45
N ARG A 309 2.86 11.23 30.30
CA ARG A 309 4.30 11.13 29.98
C ARG A 309 4.79 9.68 30.08
N LYS A 310 5.69 9.29 29.17
CA LYS A 310 6.37 7.96 29.16
C LYS A 310 5.41 6.77 29.21
N LYS A 311 4.20 6.93 28.67
CA LYS A 311 3.21 5.85 28.59
C LYS A 311 3.38 5.10 27.27
N THR A 312 3.68 3.81 27.36
CA THR A 312 3.56 2.90 26.21
C THR A 312 2.10 2.54 26.02
N LEU A 313 1.64 2.71 24.78
CA LEU A 313 0.32 2.30 24.32
C LEU A 313 0.44 0.98 23.56
N ASN A 314 -0.53 0.10 23.72
CA ASN A 314 -0.62 -1.15 22.99
C ASN A 314 -1.92 -1.15 22.20
N ASN A 315 -1.95 -1.87 21.06
CA ASN A 315 -3.17 -2.08 20.27
C ASN A 315 -3.84 -0.80 19.73
N ILE A 316 -3.04 0.21 19.39
CA ILE A 316 -3.51 1.38 18.64
C ILE A 316 -3.65 1.01 17.18
N ASN A 317 -4.80 1.33 16.58
CA ASN A 317 -5.07 1.11 15.16
C ASN A 317 -4.93 2.43 14.40
N ILE A 318 -4.61 2.35 13.11
CA ILE A 318 -4.52 3.56 12.27
C ILE A 318 -5.84 4.34 12.22
N ILE A 319 -6.98 3.65 12.33
CA ILE A 319 -8.31 4.27 12.36
C ILE A 319 -8.56 5.08 13.65
N ASP A 320 -7.78 4.84 14.71
CA ASP A 320 -7.87 5.56 15.99
C ASP A 320 -7.27 6.98 15.90
N VAL A 321 -6.49 7.27 14.84
CA VAL A 321 -5.82 8.57 14.65
C VAL A 321 -6.80 9.72 14.53
N VAL A 322 -7.83 9.58 13.69
CA VAL A 322 -8.86 10.62 13.47
C VAL A 322 -9.60 11.00 14.76
N PRO A 323 -10.24 10.06 15.50
CA PRO A 323 -10.92 10.41 16.73
C PRO A 323 -9.96 10.94 17.80
N THR A 324 -8.69 10.52 17.80
CA THR A 324 -7.67 11.08 18.69
C THR A 324 -7.36 12.54 18.35
N ILE A 325 -7.23 12.89 17.07
CA ILE A 325 -7.03 14.28 16.63
C ILE A 325 -8.21 15.14 17.08
N LEU A 326 -9.45 14.71 16.80
CA LEU A 326 -10.66 15.42 17.21
C LEU A 326 -10.72 15.60 18.73
N LYS A 327 -10.34 14.56 19.49
CA LYS A 327 -10.25 14.63 20.95
C LYS A 327 -9.25 15.70 21.42
N VAL A 328 -8.06 15.72 20.83
CA VAL A 328 -7.01 16.69 21.17
C VAL A 328 -7.45 18.12 20.83
N MET A 329 -8.16 18.29 19.71
CA MET A 329 -8.75 19.57 19.30
C MET A 329 -10.01 19.96 20.11
N LYS A 330 -10.48 19.11 21.03
CA LYS A 330 -11.70 19.30 21.83
C LYS A 330 -12.96 19.43 20.95
N LEU A 331 -12.96 18.77 19.80
CA LEU A 331 -14.08 18.71 18.85
C LEU A 331 -14.92 17.44 19.05
N PRO A 332 -16.23 17.47 18.72
CA PRO A 332 -17.05 16.28 18.72
C PRO A 332 -16.56 15.26 17.67
N ILE A 333 -16.69 13.99 18.00
CA ILE A 333 -16.36 12.86 17.14
C ILE A 333 -17.64 12.41 16.41
N PRO A 334 -17.65 12.41 15.07
CA PRO A 334 -18.78 11.88 14.31
C PRO A 334 -19.08 10.42 14.68
N SER A 335 -20.35 10.09 14.89
CA SER A 335 -20.79 8.76 15.32
C SER A 335 -20.52 7.63 14.30
N ASP A 336 -20.15 7.97 13.07
CA ASP A 336 -19.81 7.05 11.97
C ASP A 336 -18.29 6.81 11.82
N VAL A 337 -17.47 7.35 12.72
CA VAL A 337 -16.03 7.05 12.80
C VAL A 337 -15.81 5.70 13.49
N ASP A 338 -15.18 4.76 12.79
CA ASP A 338 -14.91 3.39 13.30
C ASP A 338 -13.86 3.35 14.41
N GLY A 339 -12.91 4.28 14.41
CA GLY A 339 -11.84 4.34 15.38
C GLY A 339 -12.30 4.82 16.75
N LYS A 340 -11.43 4.66 17.75
CA LYS A 340 -11.68 5.14 19.12
C LYS A 340 -10.54 6.00 19.64
N VAL A 341 -10.86 6.85 20.60
CA VAL A 341 -9.83 7.57 21.35
C VAL A 341 -9.10 6.57 22.27
N PRO A 342 -7.75 6.53 22.25
CA PRO A 342 -6.97 5.74 23.20
C PRO A 342 -6.96 6.44 24.56
N ILE A 343 -8.01 6.20 25.35
CA ILE A 343 -8.23 6.86 26.65
C ILE A 343 -7.05 6.70 27.61
N GLU A 344 -6.32 5.60 27.52
CA GLU A 344 -5.14 5.32 28.32
C GLU A 344 -3.99 6.31 28.07
N ALA A 345 -3.99 6.99 26.92
CA ALA A 345 -3.02 8.02 26.56
C ALA A 345 -3.20 9.31 27.36
N PHE A 346 -4.37 9.52 27.99
CA PHE A 346 -4.70 10.77 28.69
C PHE A 346 -4.78 10.59 30.21
N GLU A 347 -4.49 11.66 30.94
CA GLU A 347 -4.67 11.73 32.39
C GLU A 347 -6.17 11.65 32.76
N PRO A 348 -6.56 10.86 33.77
CA PRO A 348 -7.96 10.74 34.15
C PRO A 348 -8.62 12.09 34.53
N SER A 349 -7.86 13.00 35.16
CA SER A 349 -8.33 14.35 35.49
C SER A 349 -8.61 15.17 34.23
N TYR A 350 -7.77 15.03 33.20
CA TYR A 350 -7.97 15.71 31.92
C TYR A 350 -9.23 15.21 31.21
N LEU A 351 -9.46 13.89 31.19
CA LEU A 351 -10.67 13.31 30.59
C LEU A 351 -11.96 13.70 31.33
N LYS A 352 -11.89 14.00 32.63
CA LYS A 352 -13.03 14.54 33.40
C LYS A 352 -13.34 15.98 33.04
N LEU A 353 -12.32 16.82 32.91
CA LEU A 353 -12.48 18.25 32.56
C LEU A 353 -12.83 18.45 31.07
N HIS A 354 -12.30 17.58 30.22
CA HIS A 354 -12.58 17.55 28.80
C HIS A 354 -13.12 16.16 28.48
N PRO A 355 -14.44 15.93 28.53
CA PRO A 355 -15.01 14.65 28.13
C PRO A 355 -14.80 14.37 26.64
N ILE A 356 -14.99 13.11 26.22
CA ILE A 356 -15.07 12.76 24.80
C ILE A 356 -16.50 13.08 24.37
N LEU A 357 -16.63 13.91 23.34
CA LEU A 357 -17.92 14.32 22.79
C LEU A 357 -18.16 13.57 21.49
N TYR A 358 -19.40 13.13 21.29
CA TYR A 358 -19.84 12.52 20.04
C TYR A 358 -20.96 13.37 19.45
N GLU A 359 -20.99 13.45 18.13
CA GLU A 359 -22.11 14.05 17.39
C GLU A 359 -22.77 13.02 16.49
N THR A 360 -24.10 13.08 16.42
CA THR A 360 -24.87 12.24 15.51
C THR A 360 -24.69 12.74 14.10
N VAL A 361 -24.22 11.86 13.22
CA VAL A 361 -24.20 12.13 11.79
C VAL A 361 -25.56 11.79 11.20
N ASP A 362 -26.11 12.69 10.40
CA ASP A 362 -27.29 12.38 9.59
C ASP A 362 -26.91 11.33 8.53
N SER A 363 -27.15 10.06 8.87
CA SER A 363 -26.95 8.90 7.99
C SER A 363 -27.89 8.91 6.78
N SER A 364 -28.90 9.80 6.75
CA SER A 364 -29.73 10.05 5.57
C SER A 364 -29.02 10.91 4.52
N ARG A 365 -27.89 11.55 4.86
CA ARG A 365 -26.87 11.91 3.86
C ARG A 365 -26.28 10.62 3.31
N LYS A 366 -27.04 9.98 2.41
CA LYS A 366 -26.42 9.30 1.27
C LYS A 366 -25.37 10.29 0.74
N PRO A 367 -24.12 9.88 0.44
CA PRO A 367 -23.20 10.75 -0.29
C PRO A 367 -24.02 11.27 -1.46
N SER A 368 -24.29 12.58 -1.47
CA SER A 368 -25.52 13.06 -2.11
C SER A 368 -25.56 12.45 -3.51
N SER A 369 -26.53 11.57 -3.78
CA SER A 369 -26.69 11.00 -5.12
C SER A 369 -27.08 12.09 -6.14
N THR A 370 -27.34 13.30 -5.63
CA THR A 370 -27.47 14.57 -6.35
C THR A 370 -26.13 15.22 -6.71
N PHE A 371 -25.01 14.84 -6.11
CA PHE A 371 -23.68 15.19 -6.62
C PHE A 371 -23.39 14.26 -7.79
N LYS A 372 -24.05 14.53 -8.91
CA LYS A 372 -23.58 14.06 -10.20
C LYS A 372 -22.26 14.79 -10.42
N TRP A 373 -21.17 14.04 -10.31
CA TRP A 373 -19.92 14.46 -10.91
C TRP A 373 -20.25 14.91 -12.32
N THR A 374 -19.94 16.15 -12.65
CA THR A 374 -19.91 16.49 -14.06
C THR A 374 -18.87 15.58 -14.69
N LYS A 375 -19.01 15.26 -15.99
CA LYS A 375 -17.95 14.52 -16.71
C LYS A 375 -16.58 15.21 -16.54
N GLU A 376 -16.58 16.51 -16.26
CA GLU A 376 -15.39 17.29 -15.99
C GLU A 376 -14.81 17.04 -14.59
N ASP A 377 -15.64 17.00 -13.54
CA ASP A 377 -15.19 16.73 -12.17
C ASP A 377 -14.72 15.28 -12.02
N GLU A 378 -15.45 14.34 -12.64
CA GLU A 378 -15.02 12.95 -12.78
C GLU A 378 -13.68 12.85 -13.49
N LYS A 379 -13.51 13.61 -14.58
CA LYS A 379 -12.23 13.69 -15.30
C LYS A 379 -11.14 14.34 -14.45
N LYS A 380 -11.43 15.37 -13.66
CA LYS A 380 -10.46 16.04 -12.75
C LYS A 380 -10.03 15.10 -11.63
N VAL A 381 -10.96 14.43 -10.95
CA VAL A 381 -10.64 13.44 -9.91
C VAL A 381 -9.94 12.24 -10.51
N LYS A 382 -10.41 11.72 -11.65
CA LYS A 382 -9.72 10.64 -12.35
C LYS A 382 -8.32 11.07 -12.75
N ASN A 383 -8.13 12.28 -13.28
CA ASN A 383 -6.80 12.81 -13.62
C ASN A 383 -5.93 13.00 -12.38
N ARG A 384 -6.49 13.41 -11.24
CA ARG A 384 -5.75 13.58 -9.97
C ARG A 384 -5.38 12.23 -9.36
N LEU A 385 -6.28 11.26 -9.35
CA LEU A 385 -6.00 9.89 -8.93
C LEU A 385 -5.00 9.22 -9.89
N LYS A 386 -5.09 9.47 -11.20
CA LYS A 386 -4.06 9.09 -12.19
C LYS A 386 -2.74 9.80 -11.92
N ALA A 387 -2.76 11.09 -11.57
CA ALA A 387 -1.59 11.89 -11.21
C ALA A 387 -0.85 11.31 -10.00
N LEU A 388 -1.63 10.86 -9.02
CA LEU A 388 -1.17 10.22 -7.79
C LEU A 388 -0.86 8.72 -7.97
N GLY A 389 -1.13 8.12 -9.14
CA GLY A 389 -0.81 6.73 -9.46
C GLY A 389 -1.86 5.68 -9.03
N TYR A 390 -2.98 6.10 -8.44
CA TYR A 390 -4.06 5.21 -7.99
C TYR A 390 -4.93 4.65 -9.13
N LEU A 391 -4.99 5.35 -10.27
CA LEU A 391 -5.75 4.90 -11.44
C LEU A 391 -4.79 4.74 -12.64
N GLY A 392 -4.91 3.60 -13.32
CA GLY A 392 -4.03 3.18 -14.41
C GLY A 392 -4.54 3.43 -15.83
#